data_AF-A0A7X2DAP3-F1
#
_entry.id   AF-A0A7X2DAP3-F1
#
_cell.length_a   1.000
_cell.length_b   1.000
_cell.length_c   1.000
_cell.angle_alpha   90.00
_cell.angle_beta   90.00
_cell.angle_gamma   90.00
#
_symmetry.space_group_name_H-M   'P 1'
#
loop_
_entity.id
_entity.type
_entity.pdbx_description
1 polymer ?
#
loop_
_entity_poly.entity_id
_entity_poly.type
_entity_poly.pdbx_seq_one_letter_code
_entity_poly.pdbx_strand_id
1 'polypeptide(L)'
;MPKLAGYGIAPYASLRESVELVERVYKEGGGDVPLELLVKFLGYSNTRSSGFLRKLSSLRRFGVGKTEKNVFKLSPLGFAIAAPTSPEEKLSRIFEAFNQVNLFRVLHERYGGKPPPDTALVKNILVREFGVEPKYSNDWVKQFFDALESLSTL
;
A
#
# COMPACT_ATOMS: atom_id res chain seq x y z
N MET A 1 4.94 -12.13 -21.44
CA MET A 1 4.76 -11.30 -20.22
C MET A 1 6.12 -10.76 -19.82
N PRO A 2 6.29 -9.46 -19.51
CA PRO A 2 7.59 -8.95 -19.10
C PRO A 2 8.03 -9.67 -17.82
N LYS A 3 9.30 -10.07 -17.75
CA LYS A 3 9.91 -10.56 -16.51
C LYS A 3 9.88 -9.41 -15.51
N LEU A 4 8.89 -9.44 -14.61
CA LEU A 4 8.85 -8.55 -13.47
C LEU A 4 10.09 -8.87 -12.64
N ALA A 5 11.00 -7.91 -12.51
CA ALA A 5 12.21 -8.06 -11.70
C ALA A 5 11.81 -8.60 -10.32
N GLY A 6 12.52 -9.64 -9.84
CA GLY A 6 12.12 -10.46 -8.70
C GLY A 6 11.48 -9.63 -7.58
N TYR A 7 10.20 -9.90 -7.32
CA TYR A 7 9.48 -9.19 -6.27
C TYR A 7 10.15 -9.48 -4.94
N GLY A 8 10.71 -8.42 -4.34
CA GLY A 8 11.23 -8.46 -2.98
C GLY A 8 10.11 -8.56 -1.94
N ILE A 9 10.36 -8.04 -0.74
CA ILE A 9 9.39 -8.06 0.37
C ILE A 9 8.11 -7.31 -0.02
N ALA A 10 6.94 -7.84 0.34
CA ALA A 10 5.63 -7.20 0.18
C ALA A 10 5.53 -5.84 0.92
N PRO A 11 4.53 -4.98 0.62
CA PRO A 11 4.24 -3.82 1.46
C PRO A 11 4.17 -4.22 2.94
N TYR A 12 4.82 -3.44 3.80
CA TYR A 12 4.85 -3.70 5.24
C TYR A 12 3.55 -3.23 5.90
N ALA A 13 3.06 -2.06 5.49
CA ALA A 13 1.74 -1.58 5.84
C ALA A 13 0.71 -2.12 4.85
N SER A 14 -0.47 -2.50 5.33
CA SER A 14 -1.60 -2.84 4.47
C SER A 14 -2.14 -1.61 3.74
N LEU A 15 -3.02 -1.83 2.76
CA LEU A 15 -3.73 -0.75 2.08
C LEU A 15 -4.57 0.07 3.08
N ARG A 16 -5.35 -0.60 3.95
CA ARG A 16 -6.12 0.02 5.02
C ARG A 16 -5.25 0.87 5.95
N GLU A 17 -4.17 0.31 6.48
CA GLU A 17 -3.25 1.06 7.35
C GLU A 17 -2.66 2.28 6.63
N SER A 18 -2.42 2.16 5.32
CA SER A 18 -1.90 3.27 4.51
C SER A 18 -2.94 4.37 4.31
N VAL A 19 -4.21 4.02 4.09
CA VAL A 19 -5.34 4.97 4.02
C VAL A 19 -5.52 5.70 5.34
N GLU A 20 -5.60 4.97 6.46
CA GLU A 20 -5.73 5.53 7.80
C GLU A 20 -4.58 6.49 8.13
N LEU A 21 -3.36 6.14 7.71
CA LEU A 21 -2.21 7.01 7.89
C LEU A 21 -2.32 8.30 7.08
N VAL A 22 -2.73 8.20 5.82
CA VAL A 22 -2.89 9.34 4.92
C VAL A 22 -3.93 10.32 5.47
N GLU A 23 -5.07 9.80 5.94
CA GLU A 23 -6.10 10.60 6.62
C GLU A 23 -5.55 11.31 7.85
N ARG A 24 -4.76 10.61 8.67
CA ARG A 24 -4.12 11.19 9.85
C ARG A 24 -3.09 12.26 9.50
N VAL A 25 -2.25 12.03 8.49
CA VAL A 25 -1.27 13.01 7.99
C VAL A 25 -1.97 14.28 7.52
N TYR A 26 -3.09 14.14 6.81
CA TYR A 26 -3.88 15.28 6.39
C TYR A 26 -4.49 16.03 7.57
N LYS A 27 -5.10 15.31 8.52
CA LYS A 27 -5.73 15.90 9.71
C LYS A 27 -4.74 16.69 10.57
N GLU A 28 -3.52 16.18 10.77
CA GLU A 28 -2.54 16.78 11.68
C GLU A 28 -1.64 17.82 11.02
N GLY A 29 -1.42 17.75 9.69
CA GLY A 29 -0.44 18.59 9.00
C GLY A 29 -0.83 19.08 7.61
N GLY A 30 -2.10 18.94 7.22
CA GLY A 30 -2.59 19.43 5.92
C GLY A 30 -1.92 18.76 4.71
N GLY A 31 -1.31 17.60 4.90
CA GLY A 31 -0.65 16.82 3.85
C GLY A 31 0.87 16.83 3.86
N ASP A 32 1.51 17.74 4.60
CA ASP A 32 2.97 17.82 4.74
C ASP A 32 3.37 17.74 6.21
N VAL A 33 4.06 16.66 6.61
CA VAL A 33 4.43 16.41 8.01
C VAL A 33 5.93 16.13 8.13
N PRO A 34 6.69 16.86 8.98
CA PRO A 34 8.08 16.54 9.27
C PRO A 34 8.24 15.10 9.79
N LEU A 35 9.26 14.37 9.33
CA LEU A 35 9.44 12.97 9.72
C LEU A 35 9.61 12.79 11.23
N GLU A 36 10.26 13.75 11.90
CA GLU A 36 10.44 13.75 13.37
C GLU A 36 9.12 13.88 14.13
N LEU A 37 8.09 14.46 13.51
CA LEU A 37 6.75 14.52 14.08
C LEU A 37 5.97 13.26 13.72
N LEU A 38 6.02 12.85 12.45
CA LEU A 38 5.35 11.64 11.97
C LEU A 38 5.82 10.39 12.74
N VAL A 39 7.11 10.27 13.03
CA VAL A 39 7.66 9.12 13.75
C VAL A 39 7.08 8.99 15.17
N LYS A 40 6.87 10.12 15.85
CA LYS A 40 6.23 10.18 17.18
C LYS A 40 4.75 9.83 17.09
N PHE A 41 4.04 10.35 16.09
CA PHE A 41 2.64 10.03 15.86
C PHE A 41 2.39 8.53 15.64
N LEU A 42 3.36 7.85 15.03
CA LEU A 42 3.30 6.43 14.75
C LEU A 42 3.93 5.55 15.83
N GLY A 43 4.34 6.13 16.96
CA GLY A 43 4.86 5.38 18.10
C GLY A 43 6.22 4.73 17.85
N TYR A 44 7.01 5.23 16.90
CA TYR A 44 8.37 4.76 16.66
C TYR A 44 9.39 5.62 17.41
N SER A 45 10.53 5.02 17.76
CA SER A 45 11.56 5.66 18.58
C SER A 45 12.34 6.77 17.86
N ASN A 46 12.62 6.60 16.56
CA ASN A 46 13.33 7.59 15.75
C ASN A 46 13.12 7.33 14.25
N THR A 47 13.46 8.34 13.43
CA THR A 47 13.28 8.33 11.96
C THR A 47 14.12 7.29 11.22
N ARG A 48 15.06 6.63 11.90
CA ARG A 48 15.89 5.53 11.37
C ARG A 48 15.36 4.14 11.74
N SER A 49 14.27 4.06 12.50
CA SER A 49 13.58 2.80 12.81
C SER A 49 13.27 2.04 11.53
N SER A 50 13.69 0.76 11.46
CA SER A 50 13.43 -0.09 10.31
C SER A 50 11.93 -0.25 10.05
N GLY A 51 11.11 -0.35 11.10
CA GLY A 51 9.65 -0.40 11.00
C GLY A 51 9.07 0.88 10.39
N PHE A 52 9.55 2.04 10.83
CA PHE A 52 9.12 3.34 10.30
C PHE A 52 9.48 3.48 8.81
N LEU A 53 10.72 3.18 8.44
CA LEU A 53 11.18 3.24 7.05
C LEU A 53 10.41 2.27 6.14
N ARG A 54 10.10 1.06 6.64
CA ARG A 54 9.27 0.09 5.91
C ARG A 54 7.82 0.57 5.75
N LYS A 55 7.26 1.24 6.76
CA LYS A 55 5.92 1.84 6.68
C LYS A 55 5.89 2.98 5.64
N LEU A 56 6.89 3.88 5.64
CA LEU A 56 7.04 4.91 4.60
C LEU A 56 7.22 4.32 3.18
N SER A 57 7.97 3.21 3.06
CA SER A 57 8.12 2.50 1.79
C SER A 57 6.79 1.96 1.26
N SER A 58 5.91 1.52 2.16
CA SER A 58 4.58 1.01 1.80
C SER A 58 3.69 2.11 1.24
N LEU A 59 3.66 3.29 1.87
CA LEU A 59 2.92 4.46 1.36
C LEU A 59 3.38 4.86 -0.05
N ARG A 60 4.69 4.81 -0.29
CA ARG A 60 5.25 5.10 -1.61
C ARG A 60 4.82 4.08 -2.66
N ARG A 61 4.75 2.79 -2.29
CA ARG A 61 4.29 1.72 -3.19
C ARG A 61 2.81 1.82 -3.53
N PHE A 62 1.98 2.31 -2.60
CA PHE A 62 0.58 2.65 -2.86
C PHE A 62 0.41 4.00 -3.56
N GLY A 63 1.51 4.72 -3.84
CA GLY A 63 1.48 6.01 -4.55
C GLY A 63 0.85 7.16 -3.76
N VAL A 64 0.55 6.99 -2.46
CA VAL A 64 -0.20 7.96 -1.65
C VAL A 64 0.66 9.08 -1.04
N GLY A 65 1.98 8.94 -1.12
CA GLY A 65 2.89 9.97 -0.65
C GLY A 65 4.36 9.63 -0.85
N LYS A 66 5.22 10.59 -0.52
CA LYS A 66 6.67 10.47 -0.65
C LYS A 66 7.39 11.27 0.42
N THR A 67 8.61 10.87 0.72
CA THR A 67 9.52 11.65 1.57
C THR A 67 10.37 12.56 0.71
N GLU A 68 10.41 13.85 1.06
CA GLU A 68 11.27 14.86 0.46
C GLU A 68 11.85 15.76 1.56
N LYS A 69 13.18 15.92 1.60
CA LYS A 69 13.88 16.81 2.56
C LYS A 69 13.41 16.64 4.03
N ASN A 70 13.32 15.40 4.51
CA ASN A 70 12.84 15.05 5.87
C ASN A 70 11.38 15.45 6.18
N VAL A 71 10.57 15.65 5.15
CA VAL A 71 9.12 15.84 5.25
C VAL A 71 8.44 14.70 4.49
N PHE A 72 7.42 14.09 5.09
CA PHE A 72 6.50 13.23 4.36
C PHE A 72 5.40 14.10 3.76
N LYS A 73 5.23 13.99 2.44
CA LYS A 73 4.27 14.75 1.65
C LYS A 73 3.26 13.82 1.02
N LEU A 74 1.98 14.13 1.14
CA LEU A 74 0.93 13.44 0.40
C LEU A 74 1.10 13.71 -1.11
N SER A 75 0.81 12.68 -1.91
CA SER A 75 0.68 12.83 -3.35
C SER A 75 -0.72 13.38 -3.69
N PRO A 76 -0.99 13.79 -4.95
CA PRO A 76 -2.35 14.10 -5.38
C PRO A 76 -3.34 12.96 -5.06
N LEU A 77 -2.91 11.70 -5.21
CA LEU A 77 -3.69 10.53 -4.84
C LEU A 77 -3.95 10.47 -3.32
N GLY A 78 -2.93 10.72 -2.50
CA GLY A 78 -3.08 10.78 -1.05
C GLY A 78 -4.05 11.89 -0.61
N PHE A 79 -3.98 13.07 -1.20
CA PHE A 79 -4.92 14.16 -0.94
C PHE A 79 -6.35 13.77 -1.30
N ALA A 80 -6.57 13.18 -2.48
CA ALA A 80 -7.89 12.77 -2.92
C ALA A 80 -8.48 11.61 -2.07
N ILE A 81 -7.64 10.82 -1.40
CA ILE A 81 -8.09 9.83 -0.39
C ILE A 81 -8.44 10.50 0.93
N ALA A 82 -7.61 11.44 1.40
CA ALA A 82 -7.76 12.06 2.72
C ALA A 82 -8.86 13.12 2.78
N ALA A 83 -9.09 13.83 1.67
CA ALA A 83 -10.05 14.91 1.54
C ALA A 83 -10.89 14.75 0.25
N PRO A 84 -11.63 13.64 0.13
CA PRO A 84 -12.46 13.39 -1.04
C PRO A 84 -13.67 14.34 -1.08
N THR A 85 -14.15 14.64 -2.27
CA THR A 85 -15.38 15.42 -2.50
C THR A 85 -16.64 14.57 -2.46
N SER A 86 -16.52 13.24 -2.56
CA SER A 86 -17.61 12.29 -2.35
C SER A 86 -17.11 10.93 -1.86
N PRO A 87 -17.98 10.09 -1.25
CA PRO A 87 -17.61 8.71 -0.90
C PRO A 87 -17.15 7.87 -2.11
N GLU A 88 -17.77 8.06 -3.27
CA GLU A 88 -17.45 7.35 -4.50
C GLU A 88 -16.06 7.74 -5.03
N GLU A 89 -15.71 9.03 -4.93
CA GLU A 89 -14.35 9.48 -5.23
C GLU A 89 -13.35 8.76 -4.32
N LYS A 90 -13.60 8.74 -3.00
CA LYS A 90 -12.71 8.08 -2.04
C LYS A 90 -12.45 6.63 -2.41
N LEU A 91 -13.51 5.86 -2.67
CA LEU A 91 -13.41 4.47 -3.09
C LEU A 91 -12.61 4.31 -4.38
N SER A 92 -12.88 5.15 -5.37
CA SER A 92 -12.15 5.16 -6.64
C SER A 92 -10.65 5.44 -6.44
N ARG A 93 -10.29 6.36 -5.55
CA ARG A 93 -8.89 6.67 -5.23
C ARG A 93 -8.20 5.58 -4.43
N ILE A 94 -8.89 4.94 -3.49
CA ILE A 94 -8.35 3.77 -2.77
C ILE A 94 -8.08 2.62 -3.76
N PHE A 95 -8.98 2.39 -4.73
CA PHE A 95 -8.75 1.42 -5.81
C PHE A 95 -7.59 1.82 -6.73
N GLU A 96 -7.43 3.10 -7.01
CA GLU A 96 -6.25 3.62 -7.73
C GLU A 96 -4.96 3.31 -6.95
N ALA A 97 -4.95 3.51 -5.63
CA ALA A 97 -3.80 3.19 -4.76
C ALA A 97 -3.50 1.68 -4.73
N PHE A 98 -4.53 0.84 -4.66
CA PHE A 98 -4.39 -0.62 -4.79
C PHE A 98 -3.64 -0.99 -6.09
N ASN A 99 -4.01 -0.37 -7.20
CA ASN A 99 -3.43 -0.64 -8.52
C ASN A 99 -2.00 -0.08 -8.71
N GLN A 100 -1.51 0.81 -7.84
CA GLN A 100 -0.11 1.25 -7.86
C GLN A 100 0.85 0.10 -7.55
N VAL A 101 0.40 -0.89 -6.78
CA VAL A 101 1.16 -2.13 -6.58
C VAL A 101 0.93 -3.04 -7.78
N ASN A 102 1.86 -3.04 -8.72
CA ASN A 102 1.78 -3.82 -9.98
C ASN A 102 1.33 -5.27 -9.79
N LEU A 103 1.79 -5.94 -8.72
CA LEU A 103 1.42 -7.31 -8.43
C LEU A 103 -0.07 -7.45 -8.10
N PHE A 104 -0.62 -6.51 -7.31
CA PHE A 104 -2.03 -6.48 -6.97
C PHE A 104 -2.88 -6.23 -8.20
N ARG A 105 -2.50 -5.24 -9.01
CA ARG A 105 -3.18 -4.93 -10.27
C ARG A 105 -3.26 -6.14 -11.19
N VAL A 106 -2.12 -6.79 -11.48
CA VAL A 106 -2.08 -7.93 -12.41
C VAL A 106 -2.84 -9.15 -11.86
N LEU A 107 -2.74 -9.43 -10.55
CA LEU A 107 -3.55 -10.49 -9.94
C LEU A 107 -5.04 -10.18 -10.03
N HIS A 108 -5.46 -8.96 -9.71
CA HIS A 108 -6.85 -8.55 -9.76
C HIS A 108 -7.41 -8.62 -11.19
N GLU A 109 -6.66 -8.16 -12.19
CA GLU A 109 -6.98 -8.29 -13.62
C GLU A 109 -7.13 -9.77 -14.03
N ARG A 110 -6.23 -10.65 -13.58
CA ARG A 110 -6.27 -12.09 -13.90
C ARG A 110 -7.58 -12.76 -13.48
N TYR A 111 -8.14 -12.37 -12.33
CA TYR A 111 -9.40 -12.94 -11.83
C TYR A 111 -10.63 -12.14 -12.29
N GLY A 112 -10.49 -11.25 -13.27
CA GLY A 112 -11.61 -10.50 -13.85
C GLY A 112 -12.28 -9.57 -12.84
N GLY A 113 -11.51 -8.99 -11.92
CA GLY A 113 -12.02 -8.12 -10.87
C GLY A 113 -12.72 -8.85 -9.72
N LYS A 114 -12.66 -10.18 -9.67
CA LYS A 114 -13.20 -10.99 -8.57
C LYS A 114 -12.08 -11.43 -7.62
N PRO A 115 -12.38 -11.63 -6.33
CA PRO A 115 -11.41 -12.21 -5.41
C PRO A 115 -11.01 -13.62 -5.88
N PRO A 116 -9.73 -14.01 -5.78
CA PRO A 116 -9.32 -15.37 -6.10
C PRO A 116 -10.00 -16.37 -5.16
N PRO A 117 -10.32 -17.58 -5.65
CA PRO A 117 -11.01 -18.58 -4.85
C PRO A 117 -10.11 -19.27 -3.82
N ASP A 118 -8.79 -19.29 -4.03
CA ASP A 118 -7.85 -20.07 -3.22
C ASP A 118 -6.51 -19.35 -3.01
N THR A 119 -6.13 -19.20 -1.74
CA THR A 119 -4.85 -18.60 -1.33
C THR A 119 -3.64 -19.45 -1.74
N ALA A 120 -3.76 -20.79 -1.76
CA ALA A 120 -2.68 -21.69 -2.16
C ALA A 120 -2.40 -21.58 -3.66
N LEU A 121 -3.46 -21.46 -4.49
CA LEU A 121 -3.33 -21.19 -5.92
C LEU A 121 -2.61 -19.85 -6.18
N VAL A 122 -3.02 -18.77 -5.48
CA VAL A 122 -2.37 -17.45 -5.61
C VAL A 122 -0.90 -17.55 -5.24
N LYS A 123 -0.55 -18.23 -4.14
CA LYS A 123 0.84 -18.47 -3.73
C LYS A 123 1.65 -19.17 -4.83
N ASN A 124 1.10 -20.22 -5.44
CA ASN A 124 1.76 -20.96 -6.50
C ASN A 124 2.00 -20.10 -7.75
N ILE A 125 1.01 -19.29 -8.12
CA ILE A 125 1.12 -18.30 -9.20
C ILE A 125 2.26 -17.32 -8.91
N LEU A 126 2.31 -16.77 -7.70
CA LEU A 126 3.32 -15.80 -7.28
C LEU A 126 4.75 -16.36 -7.42
N VAL A 127 4.97 -17.58 -6.96
CA VAL A 127 6.29 -18.21 -7.02
C VAL A 127 6.66 -18.62 -8.44
N ARG A 128 5.74 -19.28 -9.16
CA ARG A 128 6.04 -19.93 -10.44
C ARG A 128 6.03 -18.97 -11.63
N GLU A 129 5.17 -17.96 -11.59
CA GLU A 129 4.94 -17.07 -12.73
C GLU A 129 5.47 -15.66 -12.49
N PHE A 130 5.37 -15.15 -11.26
CA PHE A 130 5.82 -13.81 -10.90
C PHE A 130 7.24 -13.79 -10.31
N GLY A 131 7.85 -14.95 -10.08
CA GLY A 131 9.21 -15.05 -9.56
C GLY A 131 9.38 -14.48 -8.14
N VAL A 132 8.30 -14.46 -7.36
CA VAL A 132 8.35 -14.09 -5.93
C VAL A 132 9.12 -15.19 -5.20
N GLU A 133 10.15 -14.82 -4.44
CA GLU A 133 10.90 -15.81 -3.65
C GLU A 133 9.95 -16.51 -2.65
N PRO A 134 10.03 -17.86 -2.49
CA PRO A 134 9.11 -18.61 -1.64
C PRO A 134 8.96 -18.05 -0.21
N LYS A 135 10.05 -17.54 0.38
CA LYS A 135 10.06 -16.93 1.71
C LYS A 135 9.21 -15.65 1.83
N TYR A 136 8.94 -14.95 0.72
CA TYR A 136 8.11 -13.74 0.68
C TYR A 136 6.69 -13.99 0.19
N SER A 137 6.42 -15.18 -0.36
CA SER A 137 5.14 -15.49 -1.01
C SER A 137 3.94 -15.38 -0.06
N ASN A 138 4.06 -15.85 1.19
CA ASN A 138 2.98 -15.76 2.19
C ASN A 138 2.62 -14.31 2.52
N ASP A 139 3.62 -13.44 2.69
CA ASP A 139 3.40 -12.02 2.97
C ASP A 139 2.69 -11.33 1.80
N TRP A 140 3.08 -11.65 0.56
CA TRP A 140 2.42 -11.14 -0.63
C TRP A 140 0.97 -11.60 -0.74
N VAL A 141 0.69 -12.88 -0.47
CA VAL A 141 -0.68 -13.41 -0.43
C VAL A 141 -1.50 -12.65 0.60
N LYS A 142 -1.00 -12.57 1.84
CA LYS A 142 -1.68 -11.87 2.93
C LYS A 142 -2.00 -10.42 2.53
N GLN A 143 -0.99 -9.66 2.12
CA GLN A 143 -1.15 -8.25 1.78
C GLN A 143 -2.11 -8.02 0.60
N PHE A 144 -2.15 -8.95 -0.36
CA PHE A 144 -3.10 -8.88 -1.47
C PHE A 144 -4.54 -9.09 -1.01
N PHE A 145 -4.81 -10.13 -0.21
CA PHE A 145 -6.16 -10.40 0.30
C PHE A 145 -6.63 -9.34 1.29
N ASP A 146 -5.75 -8.88 2.21
CA ASP A 146 -6.04 -7.77 3.12
C ASP A 146 -6.43 -6.50 2.33
N ALA A 147 -5.75 -6.24 1.20
CA ALA A 147 -6.05 -5.10 0.34
C ALA A 147 -7.38 -5.27 -0.42
N LEU A 148 -7.71 -6.47 -0.88
CA LEU A 148 -9.03 -6.74 -1.50
C LEU A 148 -10.19 -6.56 -0.51
N GLU A 149 -10.04 -7.07 0.71
CA GLU A 149 -11.04 -6.89 1.77
C GLU A 149 -11.23 -5.40 2.10
N SER A 150 -10.12 -4.65 2.15
CA SER A 150 -10.14 -3.20 2.37
C SER A 150 -10.97 -2.45 1.33
N LEU A 151 -10.99 -2.89 0.06
CA LEU A 151 -11.80 -2.26 -0.99
C LEU A 151 -13.31 -2.43 -0.79
N SER A 152 -13.72 -3.40 0.03
CA SER A 152 -15.15 -3.69 0.30
C SER A 152 -15.64 -3.09 1.62
N THR A 153 -14.74 -2.53 2.42
CA THR A 153 -14.98 -2.18 3.83
C THR A 153 -14.51 -0.77 4.22
N LEU A 154 -13.84 -0.05 3.30
CA LEU A 154 -13.50 1.38 3.40
C LEU A 154 -14.52 2.21 2.61
#